data_AF-A0A9R0VAD4-F1
#
_entry.id   AF-A0A9R0VAD4-F1
#
_cell.length_a   1.000
_cell.length_b   1.000
_cell.length_c   1.000
_cell.angle_alpha   90.00
_cell.angle_beta   90.00
_cell.angle_gamma   90.00
#
_symmetry.space_group_name_H-M   'P 1'
#
loop_
_entity.id
_entity.type
_entity.pdbx_description
1 polymer ?
#
loop_
_entity_poly.entity_id
_entity_poly.type
_entity_poly.pdbx_seq_one_letter_code
_entity_poly.pdbx_strand_id
1 'polypeptide(L)'
;MPRRAIEVRADGAAPKWCMSLLENTFTAFLKSPGADADAKAVFAEGSLFSPYLFGKFFDPADAFPMWEFESDVLLAALRRGARTTVDWAENDCEYCLRADIPGGLWRAPPADGRDWRAGRWWEHGFVRRVELPEDADGGRVEAYFDDGAGSLEIKVPKRSSDAHQQA
;
A
#
# COMPACT_ATOMS: atom_id res chain seq x y z
N MET A 1 9.69 20.78 4.21
CA MET A 1 8.31 20.72 3.70
C MET A 1 7.43 20.06 4.75
N PRO A 2 6.13 20.37 4.86
CA PRO A 2 5.31 19.84 5.95
C PRO A 2 4.96 18.36 5.72
N ARG A 3 5.11 17.56 6.77
CA ARG A 3 4.54 16.22 6.89
C ARG A 3 3.11 16.37 7.43
N ARG A 4 2.12 15.76 6.78
CA ARG A 4 0.72 15.83 7.20
C ARG A 4 0.21 14.46 7.66
N ALA A 5 -0.56 14.44 8.75
CA ALA A 5 -1.26 13.23 9.17
C ALA A 5 -2.37 12.88 8.17
N ILE A 6 -2.53 11.59 7.90
CA ILE A 6 -3.62 11.02 7.10
C ILE A 6 -4.58 10.32 8.04
N GLU A 7 -5.88 10.47 7.78
CA GLU A 7 -6.91 9.75 8.52
C GLU A 7 -6.78 8.24 8.27
N VAL A 8 -6.64 7.46 9.35
CA VAL A 8 -6.65 6.01 9.30
C VAL A 8 -8.03 5.50 9.71
N ARG A 9 -8.63 4.66 8.87
CA ARG A 9 -9.95 4.06 9.13
C ARG A 9 -9.77 2.56 9.34
N ALA A 10 -10.08 2.10 10.55
CA ALA A 10 -9.99 0.69 10.94
C ALA A 10 -11.23 -0.13 10.55
N ASP A 11 -12.36 0.51 10.27
CA ASP A 11 -13.68 -0.13 10.21
C ASP A 11 -14.41 -0.02 8.87
N GLY A 12 -15.11 -1.11 8.54
CA GLY A 12 -16.02 -1.26 7.42
C GLY A 12 -15.47 -2.20 6.36
N ALA A 13 -16.29 -3.15 5.89
CA ALA A 13 -16.01 -3.93 4.69
C ALA A 13 -15.50 -2.96 3.61
N ALA A 14 -14.18 -2.96 3.36
CA ALA A 14 -13.59 -2.05 2.40
C ALA A 14 -14.38 -2.25 1.11
N PRO A 15 -14.95 -1.18 0.50
CA PRO A 15 -15.78 -1.32 -0.68
C PRO A 15 -15.01 -2.18 -1.67
N LYS A 16 -15.52 -3.39 -1.91
CA LYS A 16 -14.84 -4.38 -2.75
C LYS A 16 -14.64 -3.70 -4.09
N TRP A 17 -13.38 -3.56 -4.50
CA TRP A 17 -13.05 -3.15 -5.85
C TRP A 17 -13.89 -3.99 -6.81
N CYS A 18 -14.63 -3.35 -7.70
CA CYS A 18 -15.52 -4.05 -8.62
C CYS A 18 -14.76 -4.87 -9.67
N MET A 19 -13.42 -4.90 -9.63
CA MET A 19 -12.59 -5.62 -10.57
C MET A 19 -11.47 -6.37 -9.84
N SER A 20 -11.62 -7.69 -9.78
CA SER A 20 -10.46 -8.57 -9.61
C SER A 20 -9.72 -8.59 -10.95
N LEU A 21 -8.48 -8.11 -10.97
CA LEU A 21 -7.65 -8.17 -12.16
C LEU A 21 -6.83 -9.45 -12.07
N LEU A 22 -7.22 -10.50 -12.79
CA LEU A 22 -6.37 -11.68 -12.94
C LEU A 22 -5.02 -11.29 -13.55
N GLU A 23 -3.96 -12.05 -13.23
CA GLU A 23 -2.58 -11.80 -13.69
C GLU A 23 -2.47 -11.49 -15.19
N ASN A 24 -3.12 -12.32 -16.02
CA ASN A 24 -3.12 -12.15 -17.47
C ASN A 24 -3.83 -10.86 -17.91
N THR A 25 -4.95 -10.53 -17.26
CA THR A 25 -5.72 -9.30 -17.53
C THR A 25 -4.89 -8.08 -17.17
N PHE A 26 -4.24 -8.09 -16.02
CA PHE A 26 -3.39 -7.01 -15.55
C PHE A 26 -2.16 -6.82 -16.46
N THR A 27 -1.52 -7.91 -16.86
CA THR A 27 -0.39 -7.89 -17.81
C THR A 27 -0.79 -7.32 -19.15
N ALA A 28 -1.93 -7.75 -19.69
CA ALA A 28 -2.45 -7.23 -20.95
C ALA A 28 -2.75 -5.73 -20.86
N PHE A 29 -3.31 -5.28 -19.73
CA PHE A 29 -3.54 -3.87 -19.45
C PHE A 29 -2.25 -3.05 -19.47
N LEU A 30 -1.21 -3.45 -18.72
CA LEU A 30 0.07 -2.71 -18.68
C LEU A 30 0.79 -2.64 -20.03
N LYS A 31 0.58 -3.63 -20.90
CA LYS A 31 1.13 -3.66 -22.26
C LYS A 31 0.27 -2.88 -23.26
N SER A 32 -0.97 -2.55 -22.91
CA SER A 32 -1.88 -1.82 -23.78
C SER A 32 -1.53 -0.32 -23.82
N PRO A 33 -1.95 0.40 -24.88
CA PRO A 33 -1.90 1.86 -24.90
C PRO A 33 -2.75 2.54 -23.81
N GLY A 34 -3.63 1.80 -23.14
CA GLY A 34 -4.47 2.29 -22.04
C GLY A 34 -3.73 2.43 -20.70
N ALA A 35 -2.53 1.86 -20.55
CA ALA A 35 -1.65 2.10 -19.41
C ALA A 35 -0.65 3.20 -19.78
N ASP A 36 -0.95 4.42 -19.32
CA ASP A 36 -0.07 5.57 -19.46
C ASP A 36 1.18 5.47 -18.56
N ALA A 37 2.04 6.49 -18.62
CA ALA A 37 3.27 6.53 -17.84
C ALA A 37 3.00 6.50 -16.32
N ASP A 38 1.92 7.15 -15.88
CA ASP A 38 1.53 7.21 -14.47
C ASP A 38 1.11 5.82 -13.97
N ALA A 39 0.22 5.14 -14.71
CA ALA A 39 -0.16 3.76 -14.40
C ALA A 39 1.06 2.82 -14.34
N LYS A 40 2.00 2.96 -15.28
CA LYS A 40 3.23 2.16 -15.28
C LYS A 40 4.14 2.46 -14.10
N ALA A 41 4.21 3.71 -13.64
CA ALA A 41 5.00 4.08 -12.46
C ALA A 41 4.37 3.55 -11.17
N VAL A 42 3.05 3.68 -11.04
CA VAL A 42 2.27 3.16 -9.89
C VAL A 42 2.41 1.65 -9.74
N PHE A 43 2.37 0.93 -10.86
CA PHE A 43 2.42 -0.53 -10.87
C PHE A 43 3.81 -1.10 -11.16
N ALA A 44 4.84 -0.26 -11.18
CA ALA A 44 6.21 -0.67 -11.41
C ALA A 44 6.68 -1.69 -10.36
N GLU A 45 7.64 -2.52 -10.74
CA GLU A 45 8.30 -3.43 -9.82
C GLU A 45 8.91 -2.66 -8.65
N GLY A 46 8.62 -3.12 -7.43
CA GLY A 46 9.08 -2.48 -6.19
C GLY A 46 8.23 -1.31 -5.69
N SER A 47 7.12 -1.00 -6.35
CA SER A 47 6.05 -0.14 -5.81
C SER A 47 5.17 -0.91 -4.83
N LEU A 48 4.67 -0.23 -3.79
CA LEU A 48 3.67 -0.76 -2.84
C LEU A 48 2.39 -1.23 -3.54
N PHE A 49 2.05 -0.63 -4.67
CA PHE A 49 0.80 -0.90 -5.39
C PHE A 49 0.97 -1.90 -6.54
N SER A 50 2.20 -2.36 -6.81
CA SER A 50 2.41 -3.41 -7.79
C SER A 50 1.67 -4.68 -7.35
N PRO A 51 0.89 -5.34 -8.23
CA PRO A 51 0.36 -6.66 -7.93
C PRO A 51 1.43 -7.75 -8.04
N TYR A 52 2.56 -7.47 -8.70
CA TYR A 52 3.70 -8.36 -8.79
C TYR A 52 4.64 -8.15 -7.61
N LEU A 53 4.20 -8.59 -6.44
CA LEU A 53 5.06 -8.59 -5.27
C LEU A 53 5.76 -9.94 -5.13
N PHE A 54 7.08 -9.91 -4.94
CA PHE A 54 7.86 -11.09 -4.54
C PHE A 54 7.81 -12.25 -5.55
N GLY A 55 7.71 -11.92 -6.84
CA GLY A 55 7.63 -12.92 -7.92
C GLY A 55 6.29 -13.68 -7.96
N LYS A 56 5.29 -13.23 -7.22
CA LYS A 56 3.92 -13.74 -7.24
C LYS A 56 2.95 -12.63 -7.61
N PHE A 57 1.84 -13.00 -8.22
CA PHE A 57 0.73 -12.09 -8.47
C PHE A 57 -0.23 -12.10 -7.29
N PHE A 58 -0.51 -10.92 -6.73
CA PHE A 58 -1.57 -10.69 -5.76
C PHE A 58 -2.56 -9.72 -6.39
N ASP A 59 -3.85 -10.06 -6.37
CA ASP A 59 -4.87 -9.11 -6.77
C ASP A 59 -4.69 -7.81 -5.95
N PRO A 60 -4.63 -6.62 -6.57
CA PRO A 60 -4.54 -5.37 -5.83
C PRO A 60 -5.64 -5.19 -4.78
N ALA A 61 -6.79 -5.86 -4.98
CA ALA A 61 -7.84 -5.92 -4.00
C ALA A 61 -7.46 -6.81 -2.81
N ASP A 62 -6.73 -7.91 -2.96
CA ASP A 62 -6.47 -8.85 -1.86
C ASP A 62 -5.52 -8.28 -0.79
N ALA A 63 -5.71 -8.74 0.45
CA ALA A 63 -4.76 -8.44 1.51
C ALA A 63 -3.52 -9.32 1.32
N PHE A 64 -2.34 -8.74 1.50
CA PHE A 64 -1.09 -9.51 1.47
C PHE A 64 -0.55 -9.66 2.90
N PRO A 65 -0.13 -10.89 3.30
CA PRO A 65 0.37 -11.16 4.63
C PRO A 65 1.78 -10.58 4.77
N MET A 66 1.93 -9.45 5.49
CA MET A 66 3.24 -8.81 5.62
C MET A 66 4.18 -9.51 6.59
N TRP A 67 3.66 -10.38 7.46
CA TRP A 67 4.45 -11.13 8.43
C TRP A 67 4.96 -12.48 7.90
N GLU A 68 4.46 -12.97 6.77
CA GLU A 68 4.96 -14.22 6.18
C GLU A 68 6.37 -14.08 5.62
N PHE A 69 6.92 -12.86 5.60
CA PHE A 69 8.20 -12.59 4.98
C PHE A 69 8.97 -11.47 5.70
N GLU A 70 10.19 -11.80 6.14
CA GLU A 70 11.15 -10.83 6.67
C GLU A 70 11.46 -9.74 5.63
N SER A 71 11.43 -8.46 5.99
CA SER A 71 11.64 -7.37 5.01
C SER A 71 13.01 -7.42 4.34
N ASP A 72 14.03 -7.86 5.07
CA ASP A 72 15.37 -8.06 4.54
C ASP A 72 15.43 -9.20 3.53
N VAL A 73 14.57 -10.23 3.67
CA VAL A 73 14.46 -11.31 2.69
C VAL A 73 13.59 -10.88 1.51
N LEU A 74 12.46 -10.22 1.76
CA LEU A 74 11.52 -9.71 0.76
C LEU A 74 12.17 -8.76 -0.22
N LEU A 75 12.87 -7.77 0.32
CA LEU A 75 13.36 -6.64 -0.42
C LEU A 75 14.83 -6.82 -0.80
N ALA A 76 15.54 -7.86 -0.33
CA ALA A 76 16.97 -8.05 -0.61
C ALA A 76 17.31 -7.92 -2.10
N ALA A 77 16.56 -8.59 -2.98
CA ALA A 77 16.82 -8.54 -4.41
C ALA A 77 16.56 -7.15 -5.01
N LEU A 78 15.48 -6.49 -4.57
CA LEU A 78 15.11 -5.15 -5.04
C LEU A 78 16.05 -4.07 -4.49
N ARG A 79 16.41 -4.12 -3.20
CA ARG A 79 17.36 -3.24 -2.52
C ARG A 79 18.75 -3.32 -3.13
N ARG A 80 19.26 -4.53 -3.42
CA ARG A 80 20.54 -4.70 -4.14
C ARG A 80 20.54 -4.04 -5.52
N GLY A 81 19.37 -3.91 -6.16
CA GLY A 81 19.22 -3.20 -7.43
C GLY A 81 18.80 -1.74 -7.30
N ALA A 82 18.54 -1.21 -6.10
CA ALA A 82 17.85 0.07 -5.88
C ALA A 82 16.50 0.16 -6.65
N ARG A 83 15.76 -0.95 -6.69
CA ARG A 83 14.50 -1.13 -7.44
C ARG A 83 13.27 -1.22 -6.54
N THR A 84 13.34 -0.77 -5.29
CA THR A 84 12.18 -0.67 -4.39
C THR A 84 12.00 0.77 -3.96
N THR A 85 10.75 1.22 -3.93
CA THR A 85 10.36 2.46 -3.26
C THR A 85 9.75 2.19 -1.88
N VAL A 86 9.65 0.92 -1.50
CA VAL A 86 9.07 0.47 -0.23
C VAL A 86 10.16 0.01 0.72
N ASP A 87 10.06 0.47 1.96
CA ASP A 87 10.86 0.02 3.08
C ASP A 87 9.95 -0.42 4.23
N TRP A 88 10.38 -1.48 4.91
CA TRP A 88 9.75 -2.00 6.13
C TRP A 88 10.78 -2.23 7.21
N ALA A 89 10.43 -1.84 8.42
CA ALA A 89 11.20 -2.07 9.62
C ALA A 89 10.28 -2.47 10.79
N GLU A 90 10.80 -3.32 11.65
CA GLU A 90 10.19 -3.72 12.91
C GLU A 90 11.15 -3.39 14.05
N ASN A 91 10.62 -2.95 15.18
CA ASN A 91 11.34 -2.87 16.44
C ASN A 91 10.48 -3.39 17.60
N ASP A 92 10.96 -3.26 18.83
CA ASP A 92 10.27 -3.76 20.04
C ASP A 92 8.90 -3.10 20.29
N CYS A 93 8.67 -1.91 19.74
CA CYS A 93 7.51 -1.08 20.03
C CYS A 93 6.54 -0.93 18.85
N GLU A 94 7.02 -0.99 17.62
CA GLU A 94 6.20 -0.70 16.43
C GLU A 94 6.71 -1.38 15.16
N TYR A 95 5.81 -1.48 14.20
CA TYR A 95 6.10 -1.75 12.80
C TYR A 95 6.00 -0.47 11.97
N CYS A 96 6.95 -0.26 11.05
CA CYS A 96 7.02 0.91 10.20
C CYS A 96 7.07 0.51 8.72
N LEU A 97 6.11 1.00 7.94
CA LEU A 97 6.12 0.93 6.48
C LEU A 97 6.37 2.32 5.90
N ARG A 98 7.29 2.42 4.95
CA ARG A 98 7.48 3.61 4.13
C ARG A 98 7.36 3.24 2.67
N ALA A 99 6.72 4.08 1.87
CA ALA A 99 6.64 3.90 0.43
C ALA A 99 6.70 5.24 -0.29
N ASP A 100 7.56 5.38 -1.30
CA ASP A 100 7.43 6.50 -2.22
C ASP A 100 6.19 6.29 -3.09
N ILE A 101 5.42 7.35 -3.23
CA ILE A 101 4.17 7.36 -3.97
C ILE A 101 4.45 8.04 -5.31
N PRO A 102 4.57 7.26 -6.41
CA PRO A 102 4.75 7.84 -7.73
C PRO A 102 3.49 8.62 -8.13
N GLY A 103 3.70 9.84 -8.65
CA GLY A 103 2.63 10.71 -9.13
C GLY A 103 2.35 11.87 -8.18
N GLY A 104 2.81 13.06 -8.55
CA GLY A 104 2.45 14.29 -7.88
C GLY A 104 0.95 14.53 -7.99
N LEU A 105 0.27 14.48 -6.84
CA LEU A 105 -1.13 14.83 -6.64
C LEU A 105 -2.14 13.97 -7.42
N TRP A 106 -2.59 12.91 -6.76
CA TRP A 106 -3.92 12.31 -6.92
C TRP A 106 -4.94 13.32 -7.43
N ARG A 107 -5.61 13.00 -8.54
CA ARG A 107 -6.69 13.87 -9.02
C ARG A 107 -7.85 13.77 -8.03
N ALA A 108 -8.50 14.89 -7.73
CA ALA A 108 -9.74 14.86 -6.98
C ALA A 108 -10.70 13.85 -7.63
N PRO A 109 -11.47 13.08 -6.84
CA PRO A 109 -12.52 12.23 -7.37
C PRO A 109 -13.43 13.03 -8.32
N PRO A 110 -14.00 12.40 -9.36
CA PRO A 110 -14.91 13.07 -10.27
C PRO A 110 -16.06 13.75 -9.48
N ALA A 111 -16.24 15.05 -9.70
CA ALA A 111 -17.31 15.81 -9.04
C ALA A 111 -18.72 15.40 -9.48
N ASP A 112 -18.83 14.57 -10.52
CA ASP A 112 -20.07 14.08 -11.10
C ASP A 112 -20.69 12.88 -10.36
N GLY A 113 -20.10 12.46 -9.23
CA GLY A 113 -20.65 11.40 -8.39
C GLY A 113 -20.39 9.98 -8.91
N ARG A 114 -19.62 9.83 -10.00
CA ARG A 114 -19.16 8.50 -10.44
C ARG A 114 -18.30 7.86 -9.34
N ASP A 115 -18.53 6.57 -9.09
CA ASP A 115 -17.63 5.81 -8.23
C ASP A 115 -16.27 5.70 -8.93
N TRP A 116 -15.31 6.52 -8.50
CA TRP A 116 -13.95 6.53 -9.03
C TRP A 116 -13.26 5.16 -8.90
N ARG A 117 -13.81 4.26 -8.05
CA ARG A 117 -13.33 2.89 -7.88
C ARG A 117 -13.71 1.95 -9.02
N ALA A 118 -14.65 2.33 -9.90
CA ALA A 118 -15.17 1.49 -10.98
C ALA A 118 -14.43 1.63 -12.33
N GLY A 119 -13.42 2.52 -12.42
CA GLY A 119 -12.72 2.87 -13.67
C GLY A 119 -11.20 2.92 -13.54
N ARG A 120 -10.56 3.95 -14.10
CA ARG A 120 -9.11 4.21 -13.96
C ARG A 120 -8.81 4.78 -12.57
N TRP A 121 -9.08 3.98 -11.55
CA TRP A 121 -9.02 4.39 -10.15
C TRP A 121 -7.64 4.90 -9.73
N TRP A 122 -6.59 4.39 -10.37
CA TRP A 122 -5.20 4.83 -10.17
C TRP A 122 -4.97 6.32 -10.51
N GLU A 123 -5.89 6.99 -11.21
CA GLU A 123 -5.83 8.45 -11.42
C GLU A 123 -6.30 9.25 -10.18
N HIS A 124 -7.06 8.63 -9.28
CA HIS A 124 -7.79 9.29 -8.20
C HIS A 124 -7.34 8.85 -6.79
N GLY A 125 -6.73 7.67 -6.66
CA GLY A 125 -6.32 7.12 -5.39
C GLY A 125 -5.76 5.70 -5.55
N PHE A 126 -5.02 5.22 -4.55
CA PHE A 126 -4.61 3.83 -4.46
C PHE A 126 -5.14 3.25 -3.17
N VAL A 127 -5.41 1.95 -3.17
CA VAL A 127 -5.66 1.18 -1.95
C VAL A 127 -4.76 -0.02 -1.98
N ARG A 128 -4.24 -0.34 -0.80
CA ARG A 128 -3.55 -1.59 -0.54
C ARG A 128 -4.06 -2.14 0.78
N ARG A 129 -4.42 -3.42 0.82
CA ARG A 129 -4.76 -4.11 2.07
C ARG A 129 -3.53 -4.81 2.59
N VAL A 130 -3.26 -4.61 3.87
CA VAL A 130 -2.11 -5.13 4.57
C VAL A 130 -2.66 -5.97 5.71
N GLU A 131 -2.22 -7.21 5.85
CA GLU A 131 -2.53 -7.95 7.06
C GLU A 131 -1.49 -7.59 8.13
N LEU A 132 -1.96 -7.25 9.34
CA LEU A 132 -1.12 -6.89 10.48
C LEU A 132 -0.79 -8.09 11.39
N PRO A 133 0.45 -8.19 11.92
CA PRO A 133 0.83 -9.22 12.90
C PRO A 133 -0.13 -9.30 14.10
N GLU A 134 -0.22 -10.46 14.76
CA GLU A 134 -1.16 -10.67 15.88
C GLU A 134 -0.91 -9.72 17.07
N ASP A 135 0.36 -9.40 17.32
CA ASP A 135 0.79 -8.48 18.35
C ASP A 135 0.64 -7.00 17.94
N ALA A 136 0.18 -6.71 16.72
CA ALA A 136 -0.06 -5.35 16.27
C ALA A 136 -1.37 -4.78 16.85
N ASP A 137 -1.32 -3.51 17.22
CA ASP A 137 -2.47 -2.71 17.62
C ASP A 137 -3.00 -1.92 16.41
N GLY A 138 -3.86 -2.60 15.64
CA GLY A 138 -4.55 -2.00 14.48
C GLY A 138 -5.46 -0.80 14.85
N GLY A 139 -5.82 -0.64 16.12
CA GLY A 139 -6.62 0.49 16.60
C GLY A 139 -5.82 1.78 16.78
N ARG A 140 -4.48 1.70 16.75
CA ARG A 140 -3.57 2.84 16.99
C ARG A 140 -2.65 3.13 15.81
N VAL A 141 -3.04 2.72 14.61
CA VAL A 141 -2.27 2.98 13.40
C VAL A 141 -2.21 4.47 13.12
N GLU A 142 -1.00 4.96 12.85
CA GLU A 142 -0.74 6.33 12.44
C GLU A 142 -0.21 6.35 11.01
N ALA A 143 -0.69 7.30 10.18
CA ALA A 143 -0.24 7.44 8.81
C ALA A 143 0.10 8.89 8.50
N TYR A 144 1.16 9.09 7.71
CA TYR A 144 1.69 10.40 7.37
C TYR A 144 2.08 10.46 5.90
N PHE A 145 1.85 11.62 5.28
CA PHE A 145 2.35 11.91 3.95
C PHE A 145 3.36 13.06 4.01
N ASP A 146 4.53 12.85 3.40
CA ASP A 146 5.51 13.90 3.17
C ASP A 146 5.33 14.47 1.78
N ASP A 147 4.76 15.68 1.68
CA ASP A 147 4.51 16.35 0.39
C ASP A 147 5.81 16.78 -0.31
N GLY A 148 6.93 16.89 0.41
CA GLY A 148 8.24 17.23 -0.15
C GLY A 148 8.96 16.02 -0.75
N ALA A 149 8.95 14.90 -0.04
CA ALA A 149 9.54 13.64 -0.49
C ALA A 149 8.61 12.82 -1.39
N GLY A 150 7.29 13.08 -1.36
CA GLY A 150 6.30 12.28 -2.06
C GLY A 150 6.14 10.89 -1.45
N SER A 151 6.33 10.73 -0.15
CA SER A 151 6.36 9.42 0.51
C SER A 151 5.27 9.27 1.58
N LEU A 152 4.66 8.09 1.61
CA LEU A 152 3.77 7.62 2.66
C LEU A 152 4.58 6.92 3.75
N GLU A 153 4.24 7.18 5.00
CA GLU A 153 4.75 6.46 6.16
C GLU A 153 3.56 5.98 7.02
N ILE A 154 3.55 4.70 7.38
CA ILE A 154 2.56 4.07 8.24
C ILE A 154 3.29 3.48 9.43
N LYS A 155 2.78 3.76 10.62
CA LYS A 155 3.26 3.21 11.89
C LYS A 155 2.17 2.41 12.56
N VAL A 156 2.50 1.20 12.97
CA VAL A 156 1.59 0.28 13.64
C VAL A 156 2.21 -0.10 14.97
N PRO A 157 1.72 0.44 16.10
CA PRO A 157 2.23 0.07 17.42
C PRO A 157 2.02 -1.42 17.69
N LYS A 158 2.95 -2.03 18.43
CA LYS A 158 2.72 -3.33 19.06
C LYS A 158 1.86 -3.15 20.31
N ARG A 159 1.04 -4.14 20.61
CA ARG A 159 0.25 -4.21 21.84
C ARG A 159 1.23 -4.28 23.01
N SER A 160 1.08 -3.40 23.99
CA SER A 160 1.84 -3.54 25.23
C SER A 160 1.43 -4.84 25.93
N SER A 161 2.40 -5.50 26.57
CA SER A 161 2.15 -6.70 27.39
C SER A 161 1.14 -6.48 28.52
N ASP A 162 0.82 -5.22 28.83
CA ASP A 162 -0.09 -4.82 29.91
C ASP A 162 -1.58 -5.06 29.57
N ALA A 163 -1.92 -5.42 28.33
CA ALA A 163 -3.30 -5.68 27.91
C ALA A 163 -3.88 -7.04 28.38
N HIS A 164 -3.11 -7.87 29.09
CA HIS A 164 -3.61 -9.14 29.68
C HIS A 164 -4.19 -9.00 31.11
N GLN A 165 -4.29 -7.78 31.65
CA GLN A 165 -4.92 -7.52 32.96
C GLN A 165 -6.17 -6.66 32.80
N GLN A 166 -7.20 -7.23 32.21
CA GLN A 166 -8.59 -6.87 32.49
C GLN A 166 -9.46 -8.05 32.05
N ALA A 167 -9.56 -9.03 32.97
CA ALA A 167 -10.53 -10.12 32.94
C ALA A 167 -11.82 -9.68 33.65
#